data_AF-A0A931JX74-F1
#
_entry.id   AF-A0A931JX74-F1
#
_cell.length_a   1.000
_cell.length_b   1.000
_cell.length_c   1.000
_cell.angle_alpha   90.00
_cell.angle_beta   90.00
_cell.angle_gamma   90.00
#
_symmetry.space_group_name_H-M   'P 1'
#
loop_
_entity.id
_entity.type
_entity.pdbx_description
1 polymer ?
#
loop_
_entity_poly.entity_id
_entity_poly.type
_entity_poly.pdbx_seq_one_letter_code
_entity_poly.pdbx_strand_id
1 'polypeptide(L)'
;MAERRSLTDGLKATPAVDPAVAREFIHSGKPAVVRPAQEPAAPALSRAPLSTRIRADFAAALKRASLERQLKGVEPHTLQDILEEAIEPWLRSNGYLS
;
A
#
# COMPACT_ATOMS: atom_id res chain seq x y z
N MET A 1 -19.27 -14.94 -39.61
CA MET A 1 -18.83 -15.32 -38.26
C MET A 1 -17.36 -15.67 -38.34
N ALA A 2 -16.48 -15.03 -37.56
CA ALA A 2 -15.06 -15.36 -37.58
C ALA A 2 -14.87 -16.76 -36.98
N GLU A 3 -14.34 -17.70 -37.77
CA GLU A 3 -14.04 -19.06 -37.30
C GLU A 3 -13.14 -19.01 -36.06
N ARG A 4 -13.55 -19.74 -35.03
CA ARG A 4 -12.76 -19.88 -33.80
C ARG A 4 -11.56 -20.76 -34.11
N ARG A 5 -10.39 -20.16 -34.28
CA ARG A 5 -9.11 -20.88 -34.44
C ARG A 5 -8.62 -21.41 -33.10
N SER A 6 -8.01 -22.59 -33.12
CA SER A 6 -7.39 -23.17 -31.93
C SER A 6 -6.14 -22.38 -31.53
N LEU A 7 -5.82 -22.33 -30.23
CA LEU A 7 -4.63 -21.66 -29.70
C LEU A 7 -3.35 -22.19 -30.36
N THR A 8 -3.30 -23.51 -30.62
CA THR A 8 -2.20 -24.19 -31.29
C THR A 8 -2.05 -23.78 -32.75
N ASP A 9 -3.14 -23.51 -33.46
CA ASP A 9 -3.07 -23.00 -34.85
C ASP A 9 -2.65 -21.53 -34.88
N GLY A 10 -3.06 -20.74 -33.89
CA GLY A 10 -2.62 -19.35 -33.74
C GLY A 10 -1.11 -19.23 -33.50
N LEU A 11 -0.55 -20.09 -32.65
CA LEU A 11 0.89 -20.12 -32.33
C LEU A 11 1.78 -20.52 -33.52
N LYS A 12 1.27 -21.31 -34.46
CA LYS A 12 2.00 -21.67 -35.69
C LYS A 12 2.04 -20.53 -36.71
N ALA A 13 1.07 -19.63 -36.66
CA ALA A 13 0.98 -18.47 -37.54
C ALA A 13 1.75 -17.24 -37.02
N THR A 14 2.27 -17.30 -35.79
CA THR A 14 3.12 -16.22 -35.26
C THR A 14 4.46 -16.18 -36.00
N PRO A 15 4.84 -15.03 -36.59
CA PRO A 15 6.17 -14.89 -37.18
C PRO A 15 7.23 -15.09 -36.10
N ALA A 16 8.37 -15.70 -36.46
CA ALA A 16 9.49 -15.87 -35.55
C ALA A 16 10.06 -14.49 -35.18
N VAL A 17 9.68 -14.00 -34.01
CA VAL A 17 10.19 -12.74 -33.46
C VAL A 17 11.57 -13.00 -32.87
N ASP A 18 12.54 -12.17 -33.23
CA ASP A 18 13.87 -12.20 -32.65
C ASP A 18 13.77 -11.92 -31.13
N PRO A 19 14.22 -12.85 -30.27
CA PRO A 19 14.14 -12.69 -28.82
C PRO A 19 15.02 -11.54 -28.29
N ALA A 20 15.96 -10.99 -29.07
CA ALA A 20 16.66 -9.75 -28.72
C ALA A 20 15.73 -8.53 -28.81
N VAL A 21 14.99 -8.40 -29.91
CA VAL A 21 14.03 -7.29 -30.14
C VAL A 21 12.87 -7.36 -29.15
N ALA A 22 12.40 -8.57 -28.84
CA ALA A 22 11.35 -8.76 -27.83
C ALA A 22 11.83 -8.32 -26.43
N ARG A 23 13.07 -8.66 -26.04
CA ARG A 23 13.64 -8.22 -24.76
C ARG A 23 13.80 -6.71 -24.71
N GLU A 24 14.28 -6.10 -25.79
CA GLU A 24 14.39 -4.65 -25.88
C GLU A 24 13.02 -3.97 -25.76
N PHE A 25 11.97 -4.47 -26.41
CA PHE A 25 10.61 -3.94 -26.26
C PHE A 25 10.05 -4.08 -24.82
N ILE A 26 10.35 -5.20 -24.14
CA ILE A 26 9.89 -5.45 -22.77
C ILE A 26 10.61 -4.55 -21.75
N HIS A 27 11.89 -4.25 -22.00
CA HIS A 27 12.76 -3.54 -21.05
C HIS A 27 13.00 -2.06 -21.39
N SER A 28 12.84 -1.63 -22.63
CA SER A 28 13.03 -0.25 -23.08
C SER A 28 11.79 0.59 -22.81
N GLY A 29 11.76 1.20 -21.63
CA GLY A 29 10.74 2.18 -21.28
C GLY A 29 10.50 2.38 -19.79
N LYS A 30 11.22 1.69 -18.89
CA LYS A 30 11.22 2.08 -17.48
C LYS A 30 12.41 3.00 -17.25
N PRO A 31 12.24 4.35 -17.24
CA PRO A 31 13.31 5.20 -16.75
C PRO A 31 13.67 4.69 -15.36
N ALA A 32 14.96 4.49 -15.13
CA ALA A 32 15.46 4.32 -13.79
C ALA A 32 15.04 5.58 -13.04
N VAL A 33 13.93 5.49 -12.30
CA VAL A 33 13.55 6.51 -11.35
C VAL A 33 14.70 6.52 -10.37
N VAL A 34 15.60 7.49 -10.53
CA VAL A 34 16.55 7.88 -9.50
C VAL A 34 15.66 8.32 -8.35
N ARG A 35 15.35 7.38 -7.47
CA ARG A 35 14.66 7.69 -6.23
C ARG A 35 15.63 8.61 -5.50
N PRO A 36 15.21 9.81 -5.08
CA PRO A 36 16.05 10.62 -4.20
C PRO A 36 16.52 9.73 -3.06
N ALA A 37 17.79 9.85 -2.69
CA ALA A 37 18.43 9.05 -1.65
C ALA A 37 17.45 8.95 -0.49
N GLN A 38 16.95 7.74 -0.28
CA GLN A 38 15.95 7.45 0.74
C GLN A 38 16.65 7.80 2.06
N GLU A 39 16.18 8.87 2.72
CA GLU A 39 16.55 9.18 4.10
C GLU A 39 16.53 7.87 4.90
N PRO A 40 17.48 7.67 5.84
CA PRO A 40 17.60 6.41 6.56
C PRO A 40 16.21 6.01 7.04
N ALA A 41 15.71 4.89 6.51
CA ALA A 41 14.37 4.42 6.80
C ALA A 41 14.24 4.38 8.32
N ALA A 42 13.31 5.19 8.84
CA ALA A 42 13.01 5.19 10.27
C ALA A 42 12.89 3.73 10.72
N PRO A 43 13.46 3.37 11.88
CA PRO A 43 13.52 1.98 12.32
C PRO A 43 12.13 1.38 12.18
N ALA A 44 12.05 0.27 11.44
CA ALA A 44 10.77 -0.36 11.14
C ALA A 44 10.07 -0.69 12.47
N LEU A 45 9.07 0.12 12.82
CA LEU A 45 8.33 -0.04 14.06
C LEU A 45 7.63 -1.39 14.01
N SER A 46 7.96 -2.26 14.97
CA SER A 46 7.28 -3.55 15.11
C SER A 46 5.85 -3.30 15.57
N ARG A 47 4.89 -3.55 14.68
CA ARG A 47 3.45 -3.38 14.94
C ARG A 47 2.88 -4.73 15.40
N ALA A 48 2.20 -4.75 16.54
CA ALA A 48 1.53 -5.93 17.09
C ALA A 48 -0.01 -5.77 17.03
N PRO A 49 -0.78 -6.84 16.78
CA PRO A 49 -2.23 -6.77 16.80
C PRO A 49 -2.74 -6.50 18.22
N LEU A 50 -3.55 -5.47 18.39
CA LEU A 50 -4.23 -5.15 19.64
C LEU A 50 -5.74 -5.33 19.45
N SER A 51 -6.33 -6.28 20.19
CA SER A 51 -7.79 -6.49 20.20
C SER A 51 -8.37 -6.16 21.57
N THR A 52 -9.32 -5.22 21.66
CA THR A 52 -10.00 -4.87 22.91
C THR A 52 -11.42 -4.37 22.61
N ARG A 53 -12.34 -4.55 23.56
CA ARG A 53 -13.70 -4.00 23.44
C ARG A 53 -13.70 -2.51 23.80
N ILE A 54 -14.44 -1.72 23.02
CA ILE A 54 -14.65 -0.29 23.27
C ILE A 54 -16.14 0.03 23.21
N ARG A 55 -16.54 1.21 23.69
CA ARG A 55 -17.93 1.67 23.56
C ARG A 55 -18.33 1.81 22.08
N ALA A 56 -19.57 1.46 21.77
CA ALA A 56 -20.06 1.45 20.40
C ALA A 56 -20.06 2.85 19.74
N ASP A 57 -20.37 3.89 20.51
CA ASP A 57 -20.33 5.28 20.06
C ASP A 57 -18.91 5.73 19.70
N PHE A 58 -17.91 5.31 20.48
CA PHE A 58 -16.50 5.58 20.18
C PHE A 58 -16.04 4.88 18.91
N ALA A 59 -16.43 3.61 18.73
CA ALA A 59 -16.11 2.86 17.51
C ALA A 59 -16.71 3.53 16.25
N ALA A 60 -17.95 3.99 16.32
CA ALA A 60 -18.62 4.68 15.22
C ALA A 60 -17.97 6.05 14.94
N ALA A 61 -17.69 6.84 15.98
CA ALA A 61 -17.05 8.14 15.86
C ALA A 61 -15.64 8.04 15.29
N LEU A 62 -14.85 7.05 15.73
CA LEU A 62 -13.48 6.85 15.28
C LEU A 62 -13.43 6.47 13.79
N LYS A 63 -14.30 5.55 13.34
CA LYS A 63 -14.42 5.20 11.90
C LYS A 63 -14.81 6.40 11.05
N ARG A 64 -15.78 7.19 11.51
CA ARG A 64 -16.21 8.40 10.81
C ARG A 64 -15.08 9.42 10.73
N ALA A 65 -14.37 9.68 11.83
CA ALA A 65 -13.25 10.61 11.86
C ALA A 65 -12.12 10.19 10.90
N SER A 66 -11.77 8.90 10.87
CA SER A 66 -10.79 8.34 9.95
C SER A 66 -11.17 8.62 8.48
N LEU A 67 -12.43 8.34 8.11
CA LEU A 67 -12.93 8.59 6.75
C LEU A 67 -12.98 10.09 6.40
N GLU A 68 -13.50 10.92 7.29
CA GLU A 68 -13.58 12.37 7.08
C GLU A 68 -12.20 13.00 6.88
N ARG A 69 -11.19 12.55 7.64
CA ARG A 69 -9.81 13.01 7.51
C ARG A 69 -9.17 12.54 6.21
N GLN A 70 -9.40 11.30 5.81
CA GLN A 70 -8.93 10.76 4.53
C GLN A 70 -9.49 11.56 3.35
N LEU A 71 -10.79 11.88 3.36
CA LEU A 71 -11.42 12.70 2.31
C LEU A 71 -10.87 14.13 2.25
N LYS A 72 -10.43 14.66 3.39
CA LYS A 72 -9.83 15.99 3.50
C LYS A 72 -8.31 15.99 3.27
N GLY A 73 -7.68 14.84 3.10
CA GLY A 73 -6.23 14.71 3.00
C GLY A 73 -5.47 15.15 4.25
N VAL A 74 -6.05 14.95 5.44
CA VAL A 74 -5.46 15.37 6.73
C VAL A 74 -4.87 14.16 7.45
N GLU A 75 -3.59 14.22 7.80
CA GLU A 75 -2.92 13.20 8.61
C GLU A 75 -3.00 13.50 10.13
N PRO A 76 -3.09 12.47 11.00
CA PRO A 76 -3.30 11.06 10.67
C PRO A 76 -4.74 10.76 10.26
N HIS A 77 -4.94 9.91 9.24
CA HIS A 77 -6.27 9.45 8.82
C HIS A 77 -6.52 7.96 9.06
N THR A 78 -5.49 7.14 9.31
CA THR A 78 -5.70 5.71 9.58
C THR A 78 -6.15 5.49 11.02
N LEU A 79 -6.96 4.46 11.26
CA LEU A 79 -7.38 4.09 12.62
C LEU A 79 -6.20 3.79 13.52
N GLN A 80 -5.14 3.19 12.97
CA GLN A 80 -3.94 2.85 13.71
C GLN A 80 -3.22 4.11 14.18
N ASP A 81 -2.92 5.04 13.26
CA ASP A 81 -2.13 6.22 13.59
C ASP A 81 -2.92 7.17 14.51
N ILE A 82 -4.23 7.30 14.32
CA ILE A 82 -5.11 8.05 15.24
C ILE A 82 -5.08 7.42 16.64
N LEU A 83 -5.08 6.09 16.73
CA LEU A 83 -5.03 5.40 18.01
C LEU A 83 -3.67 5.59 18.69
N GLU A 84 -2.57 5.43 17.96
CA GLU A 84 -1.20 5.64 18.46
C GLU A 84 -1.01 7.07 18.99
N GLU A 85 -1.42 8.09 18.22
CA GLU A 85 -1.33 9.50 18.63
C GLU A 85 -2.17 9.80 19.89
N ALA A 86 -3.30 9.11 20.07
CA ALA A 86 -4.14 9.30 21.25
C ALA A 86 -3.63 8.57 22.50
N ILE A 87 -3.05 7.36 22.36
CA ILE A 87 -2.60 6.55 23.49
C ILE A 87 -1.19 6.90 23.95
N GLU A 88 -0.32 7.37 23.05
CA GLU A 88 1.07 7.68 23.36
C GLU A 88 1.21 8.69 24.51
N PRO A 89 0.51 9.84 24.52
CA PRO A 89 0.61 10.80 25.61
C PRO A 89 0.18 10.19 26.95
N TRP A 90 -0.88 9.38 26.96
CA TRP A 90 -1.35 8.71 28.17
C TRP A 90 -0.31 7.72 28.70
N LEU A 91 0.32 6.93 27.83
CA LEU A 91 1.36 5.97 28.21
C LEU A 91 2.61 6.68 28.76
N ARG A 92 3.04 7.76 28.12
CA ARG A 92 4.19 8.57 28.58
C ARG A 92 3.92 9.24 29.92
N SER A 93 2.76 9.89 30.08
CA SER A 93 2.40 10.57 31.33
C SER A 93 2.28 9.63 32.52
N ASN A 94 2.00 8.35 32.30
CA ASN A 94 1.91 7.34 33.35
C ASN A 94 3.21 6.51 33.51
N GLY A 95 4.28 6.84 32.76
CA GLY A 95 5.57 6.16 32.87
C GLY A 95 5.62 4.75 32.28
N TYR A 96 4.63 4.36 31.46
CA TYR A 96 4.62 3.07 30.76
C TYR A 96 5.45 3.08 29.47
N LEU A 97 5.69 4.27 28.93
CA LEU A 97 6.52 4.49 27.74
C LEU A 97 7.50 5.63 28.04
N SER A 98 8.80 5.36 27.85
CA SER A 98 9.89 6.31 28.01
C SER A 98 10.07 7.19 26.77
#